data_AF-A0A926T2W8-F1
#
_entry.id   AF-A0A926T2W8-F1
#
_cell.length_a   1.000
_cell.length_b   1.000
_cell.length_c   1.000
_cell.angle_alpha   90.00
_cell.angle_beta   90.00
_cell.angle_gamma   90.00
#
_symmetry.space_group_name_H-M   'P 1'
#
loop_
_entity.id
_entity.type
_entity.pdbx_description
1 polymer ?
#
loop_
_entity_poly.entity_id
_entity_poly.type
_entity_poly.pdbx_seq_one_letter_code
_entity_poly.pdbx_strand_id
1 'polypeptide(L)'
;MSDAHRFRTYRTVILILSLLMVPLGLATKVYQGPFSGWAYDYAGDVVYETFWILLGVFIWPKVQPVKIASAVFIITSVIEFLQLWQPAFLQAIRATTLGKLLLGTTFVWWDFPHYFIGCVLTWLVVRYLKSKLVPAFK
;
A
#
# COMPACT_ATOMS: atom_id res chain seq x y z
N MET A 1 11.29 25.20 -14.82
CA MET A 1 10.05 24.38 -14.83
C MET A 1 8.98 25.12 -14.03
N SER A 2 7.77 25.26 -14.55
CA SER A 2 6.64 25.80 -13.79
C SER A 2 6.20 24.83 -12.68
N ASP A 3 5.57 25.35 -11.63
CA ASP A 3 5.07 24.53 -10.51
C ASP A 3 4.05 23.47 -10.97
N ALA A 4 3.21 23.81 -11.94
CA ALA A 4 2.27 22.89 -12.55
C ALA A 4 2.97 21.68 -13.21
N HIS A 5 4.12 21.92 -13.86
CA HIS A 5 4.90 20.85 -14.47
C HIS A 5 5.57 19.97 -13.41
N ARG A 6 6.14 20.55 -12.35
CA ARG A 6 6.69 19.81 -11.20
C ARG A 6 5.67 18.88 -10.54
N PHE A 7 4.47 19.40 -10.27
CA PHE A 7 3.37 18.60 -9.73
C PHE A 7 2.92 17.48 -10.68
N ARG A 8 2.92 17.74 -11.99
CA ARG A 8 2.61 16.71 -12.99
C ARG A 8 3.65 15.60 -12.97
N THR A 9 4.93 15.93 -12.99
CA THR A 9 6.04 14.95 -12.87
C THR A 9 5.91 14.13 -11.59
N TYR A 10 5.67 14.77 -10.45
CA TYR A 10 5.46 14.07 -9.17
C TYR A 10 4.30 13.06 -9.26
N ARG A 11 3.15 13.47 -9.80
CA ARG A 11 1.99 12.56 -9.96
C ARG A 11 2.29 11.41 -10.91
N THR A 12 2.98 11.66 -12.02
CA THR A 12 3.36 10.62 -12.98
C THR A 12 4.30 9.61 -12.34
N VAL A 13 5.30 10.05 -11.58
CA VAL A 13 6.22 9.15 -10.87
C VAL A 13 5.47 8.29 -9.86
N ILE A 14 4.59 8.89 -9.04
CA ILE A 14 3.79 8.14 -8.06
C ILE A 14 2.87 7.11 -8.75
N LEU A 15 2.24 7.49 -9.86
CA LEU A 15 1.38 6.57 -10.63
C LEU A 15 2.18 5.38 -11.17
N ILE A 16 3.34 5.63 -11.77
CA ILE A 16 4.21 4.56 -12.28
C ILE A 16 4.62 3.62 -11.15
N LEU A 17 5.06 4.17 -10.01
CA LEU A 17 5.42 3.36 -8.84
C LEU A 17 4.24 2.54 -8.32
N SER A 18 3.04 3.12 -8.25
CA SER A 18 1.82 2.42 -7.83
C SER A 18 1.50 1.25 -8.77
N LEU A 19 1.56 1.45 -10.09
CA LEU A 19 1.31 0.39 -11.06
C LEU A 19 2.34 -0.74 -10.99
N LEU A 20 3.60 -0.44 -10.65
CA LEU A 20 4.65 -1.43 -10.46
C LEU A 20 4.43 -2.30 -9.20
N MET A 21 3.66 -1.83 -8.20
CA MET A 21 3.38 -2.64 -7.01
C MET A 21 2.48 -3.83 -7.33
N VAL A 22 1.62 -3.76 -8.35
CA VAL A 22 0.72 -4.87 -8.72
C VAL A 22 1.50 -6.12 -9.14
N PRO A 23 2.40 -6.08 -10.15
CA PRO A 23 3.18 -7.25 -10.51
C PRO A 23 4.15 -7.67 -9.39
N LEU A 24 4.66 -6.74 -8.57
CA LEU A 24 5.49 -7.10 -7.42
C LEU A 24 4.70 -7.88 -6.37
N GLY A 25 3.47 -7.46 -6.06
CA GLY A 25 2.61 -8.16 -5.11
C GLY A 25 2.19 -9.55 -5.61
N LEU A 26 1.99 -9.70 -6.92
CA LEU A 26 1.76 -11.03 -7.52
C LEU A 26 3.04 -11.88 -7.49
N ALA A 27 4.20 -11.27 -7.71
CA ALA A 27 5.49 -11.96 -7.68
C ALA A 27 5.79 -12.57 -6.29
N THR A 28 5.38 -11.92 -5.19
CA THR A 28 5.57 -12.49 -3.85
C THR A 28 4.80 -13.80 -3.66
N LYS A 29 3.63 -13.96 -4.32
CA LYS A 29 2.80 -15.16 -4.22
C LYS A 29 3.30 -16.34 -5.06
N VAL A 30 4.17 -16.11 -6.04
CA VAL A 30 4.76 -17.17 -6.89
C VAL A 30 6.23 -17.44 -6.57
N TYR A 31 6.82 -16.69 -5.64
CA TYR A 31 8.23 -16.80 -5.31
C TYR A 31 8.56 -18.10 -4.55
N GLN A 32 9.51 -18.88 -5.07
CA GLN A 32 9.91 -20.18 -4.51
C GLN A 32 11.37 -20.20 -3.99
N GLY A 33 12.03 -19.04 -3.91
CA GLY A 33 13.44 -18.96 -3.48
C GLY A 33 13.63 -19.03 -1.96
N PRO A 34 14.83 -18.69 -1.45
CA PRO A 34 15.10 -18.62 -0.02
C PRO A 34 14.13 -17.65 0.68
N PHE A 35 13.65 -18.02 1.88
CA PHE A 35 12.60 -17.27 2.61
C PHE A 35 11.25 -17.19 1.89
N SER A 36 10.94 -18.12 0.98
CA SER A 36 9.66 -18.18 0.26
C SER A 36 8.43 -18.14 1.17
N GLY A 37 8.46 -18.82 2.33
CA GLY A 37 7.37 -18.74 3.30
C GLY A 37 7.15 -17.30 3.80
N TRP A 38 8.22 -16.64 4.25
CA TRP A 38 8.12 -15.24 4.71
C TRP A 38 7.72 -14.29 3.58
N ALA A 39 8.23 -14.49 2.37
CA ALA A 39 7.88 -13.65 1.22
C ALA A 39 6.42 -13.83 0.80
N TYR A 40 5.94 -15.07 0.80
CA TYR A 40 4.57 -15.42 0.48
C TYR A 40 3.59 -14.83 1.49
N ASP A 41 3.92 -14.92 2.78
CA ASP A 41 3.08 -14.46 3.88
C ASP A 41 3.15 -12.94 4.03
N TYR A 42 4.35 -12.35 4.18
CA TYR A 42 4.51 -10.98 4.69
C TYR A 42 5.06 -9.95 3.71
N ALA A 43 5.84 -10.36 2.70
CA ALA A 43 6.33 -9.39 1.72
C ALA A 43 5.18 -8.82 0.87
N GLY A 44 4.13 -9.61 0.66
CA GLY A 44 2.89 -9.16 0.03
C GLY A 44 2.23 -7.99 0.77
N ASP A 45 2.22 -8.03 2.10
CA ASP A 45 1.61 -7.00 2.95
C ASP A 45 2.32 -5.66 2.83
N VAL A 46 3.65 -5.68 2.85
CA VAL A 46 4.46 -4.47 2.64
C VAL A 46 4.18 -3.85 1.28
N VAL A 47 4.06 -4.68 0.23
CA VAL A 47 3.74 -4.21 -1.13
C VAL A 47 2.30 -3.69 -1.22
N TYR A 48 1.36 -4.33 -0.51
CA TYR A 48 -0.04 -3.92 -0.44
C TYR A 48 -0.20 -2.53 0.19
N GLU A 49 0.41 -2.31 1.36
CA GLU A 49 0.45 -0.99 2.01
C GLU A 49 1.07 0.07 1.09
N THR A 50 2.19 -0.28 0.45
CA THR A 50 2.90 0.61 -0.47
C THR A 50 1.99 1.03 -1.61
N PHE A 51 1.27 0.09 -2.21
CA PHE A 51 0.32 0.35 -3.29
C PHE A 51 -0.75 1.38 -2.87
N TRP A 52 -1.42 1.14 -1.74
CA TRP A 52 -2.52 2.01 -1.29
C TRP A 52 -2.06 3.41 -0.90
N ILE A 53 -0.89 3.52 -0.28
CA ILE A 53 -0.32 4.84 0.05
C ILE A 53 0.02 5.60 -1.23
N LEU A 54 0.67 4.96 -2.20
CA LEU A 54 0.99 5.59 -3.48
C LEU A 54 -0.27 6.01 -4.23
N LEU A 55 -1.31 5.17 -4.24
CA LEU A 55 -2.60 5.49 -4.84
C LEU A 55 -3.27 6.68 -4.14
N GLY A 56 -3.30 6.68 -2.80
CA GLY A 56 -3.83 7.79 -2.02
C GLY A 56 -3.09 9.11 -2.28
N VAL A 57 -1.76 9.06 -2.38
CA VAL A 57 -0.92 10.23 -2.72
C VAL A 57 -1.19 10.71 -4.15
N PHE A 58 -1.41 9.80 -5.08
CA PHE A 58 -1.75 10.13 -6.46
C PHE A 58 -3.10 10.86 -6.58
N ILE A 59 -4.10 10.42 -5.82
CA ILE A 59 -5.45 11.01 -5.77
C ILE A 59 -5.40 12.35 -5.02
N TRP A 60 -4.73 12.42 -3.87
CA TRP A 60 -4.67 13.60 -3.00
C TRP A 60 -3.23 14.12 -2.80
N PRO A 61 -2.57 14.65 -3.85
CA PRO A 61 -1.14 15.04 -3.78
C PRO A 61 -0.86 16.22 -2.83
N LYS A 62 -1.89 17.01 -2.51
CA LYS A 62 -1.81 18.14 -1.57
C LYS A 62 -1.83 17.71 -0.10
N VAL A 63 -2.37 16.54 0.21
CA VAL A 63 -2.41 16.02 1.59
C VAL A 63 -0.99 15.65 2.04
N GLN A 64 -0.74 15.74 3.34
CA GLN A 64 0.54 15.35 3.92
C GLN A 64 0.70 13.82 3.79
N PRO A 65 1.82 13.31 3.23
CA PRO A 65 2.03 11.88 3.04
C PRO A 65 1.85 11.05 4.32
N VAL A 66 2.21 11.62 5.48
CA VAL A 66 2.04 10.94 6.78
C VAL A 66 0.56 10.66 7.08
N LYS A 67 -0.35 11.58 6.76
CA LYS A 67 -1.79 11.40 6.99
C LYS A 67 -2.35 10.28 6.13
N ILE A 68 -1.87 10.17 4.89
CA ILE A 68 -2.26 9.09 3.98
C ILE A 68 -1.74 7.77 4.52
N ALA A 69 -0.45 7.68 4.88
CA ALA A 69 0.13 6.47 5.45
C ALA A 69 -0.60 6.02 6.74
N SER A 70 -0.88 6.94 7.66
CA SER A 70 -1.66 6.62 8.87
C SER A 70 -3.08 6.14 8.56
N ALA A 71 -3.75 6.77 7.59
CA ALA A 71 -5.09 6.35 7.19
C ALA A 71 -5.09 4.94 6.59
N VAL A 72 -4.13 4.64 5.71
CA VAL A 72 -3.99 3.29 5.13
C VAL A 72 -3.74 2.27 6.24
N PHE A 73 -2.76 2.50 7.12
CA PHE A 73 -2.47 1.61 8.26
C PHE A 73 -3.71 1.31 9.12
N ILE A 74 -4.50 2.35 9.43
CA ILE A 74 -5.73 2.20 10.21
C ILE A 74 -6.76 1.38 9.43
N ILE A 75 -6.96 1.68 8.15
CA ILE A 75 -7.93 0.97 7.31
C ILE A 75 -7.54 -0.49 7.15
N THR A 76 -6.27 -0.80 6.88
CA THR A 76 -5.80 -2.19 6.74
C THR A 76 -5.87 -2.94 8.06
N SER A 77 -5.53 -2.31 9.18
CA SER A 77 -5.77 -2.86 10.52
C SER A 77 -7.25 -3.18 10.78
N VAL A 78 -8.16 -2.30 10.38
CA VAL A 78 -9.61 -2.53 10.52
C VAL A 78 -10.08 -3.67 9.62
N ILE A 79 -9.59 -3.72 8.37
CA ILE A 79 -9.87 -4.83 7.44
C ILE A 79 -9.37 -6.15 8.03
N GLU A 80 -8.21 -6.15 8.67
CA GLU A 80 -7.63 -7.32 9.32
C GLU A 80 -8.52 -7.81 10.47
N PHE A 81 -8.94 -6.91 11.37
CA PHE A 81 -9.94 -7.27 12.39
C PHE A 81 -11.29 -7.70 11.80
N LEU A 82 -11.69 -7.16 10.65
CA LEU A 82 -12.91 -7.56 9.94
C LEU A 82 -12.87 -9.02 9.48
N GLN A 83 -11.70 -9.66 9.43
CA GLN A 83 -11.57 -11.09 9.14
C GLN A 83 -11.96 -11.98 10.32
N LEU A 84 -12.05 -11.45 11.54
CA LEU A 84 -12.66 -12.18 12.67
C LEU A 84 -14.18 -12.25 12.54
N TRP A 85 -14.78 -11.36 11.73
CA TRP A 85 -16.21 -11.35 11.47
C TRP A 85 -16.53 -12.06 10.14
N GLN A 86 -17.34 -13.12 10.21
CA GLN A 86 -17.58 -14.02 9.07
C GLN A 86 -19.07 -14.18 8.69
N PRO A 87 -19.82 -13.09 8.43
CA PRO A 87 -21.19 -13.18 7.95
C PRO A 87 -21.25 -13.61 6.46
N ALA A 88 -22.38 -14.20 6.05
CA ALA A 88 -22.55 -14.78 4.71
C ALA A 88 -22.29 -13.79 3.56
N PHE A 89 -22.71 -12.53 3.69
CA PHE A 89 -22.48 -11.51 2.66
C PHE A 89 -20.99 -11.20 2.48
N LEU A 90 -20.23 -11.15 3.57
CA LEU A 90 -18.81 -10.82 3.54
C LEU A 90 -17.99 -12.00 2.99
N GLN A 91 -18.41 -13.22 3.32
CA GLN A 91 -17.89 -14.43 2.72
C GLN A 91 -18.16 -14.50 1.21
N ALA A 92 -19.34 -14.08 0.75
CA ALA A 92 -19.64 -13.99 -0.67
C ALA A 92 -18.69 -13.02 -1.41
N ILE A 93 -18.33 -11.89 -0.79
CA ILE A 93 -17.33 -10.96 -1.34
C ILE A 93 -15.94 -11.62 -1.37
N ARG A 94 -15.51 -12.22 -0.24
CA ARG A 94 -14.24 -12.96 -0.11
C ARG A 94 -14.17 -14.22 -0.99
N ALA A 95 -15.27 -14.71 -1.54
CA ALA A 95 -15.24 -15.80 -2.51
C ALA A 95 -14.66 -15.34 -3.86
N THR A 96 -14.75 -14.05 -4.19
CA THR A 96 -14.20 -13.48 -5.42
C THR A 96 -12.70 -13.22 -5.31
N THR A 97 -11.96 -13.32 -6.41
CA THR A 97 -10.51 -13.05 -6.42
C THR A 97 -10.18 -11.64 -5.93
N LEU A 98 -10.95 -10.64 -6.38
CA LEU A 98 -10.78 -9.25 -5.93
C LEU A 98 -11.07 -9.09 -4.44
N GLY A 99 -12.14 -9.73 -3.94
CA GLY A 99 -12.46 -9.70 -2.52
C GLY A 99 -11.37 -10.30 -1.63
N LYS A 100 -10.76 -11.42 -2.05
CA LYS A 100 -9.60 -12.00 -1.32
C LYS A 100 -8.41 -11.05 -1.29
N LEU A 101 -8.11 -10.40 -2.41
CA LEU A 101 -6.98 -9.47 -2.51
C LEU A 101 -7.20 -8.18 -1.70
N LEU A 102 -8.44 -7.71 -1.58
CA LEU A 102 -8.77 -6.46 -0.89
C LEU A 102 -9.04 -6.65 0.61
N LEU A 103 -9.75 -7.72 0.98
CA LEU A 103 -10.25 -7.90 2.34
C LEU A 103 -9.49 -8.96 3.14
N GLY A 104 -8.66 -9.75 2.48
CA GLY A 104 -8.06 -10.95 3.05
C GLY A 104 -9.11 -11.98 3.50
N THR A 105 -8.62 -13.11 4.03
CA THR A 105 -9.46 -14.25 4.40
C THR A 105 -9.27 -14.74 5.83
N THR A 106 -8.11 -14.49 6.42
CA THR A 106 -7.64 -15.15 7.64
C THR A 106 -6.82 -14.20 8.47
N PHE A 107 -7.25 -13.99 9.72
CA PHE A 107 -6.62 -13.03 10.61
C PHE A 107 -5.23 -13.49 11.07
N VAL A 108 -4.22 -12.62 10.97
CA VAL A 108 -2.82 -12.86 11.34
C VAL A 108 -2.26 -11.67 12.13
N TRP A 109 -1.95 -11.90 13.40
CA TRP A 109 -1.35 -10.89 14.28
C TRP A 109 0.00 -10.35 13.79
N TRP A 110 0.76 -11.16 13.05
CA TRP A 110 2.08 -10.78 12.54
C TRP A 110 2.01 -9.80 11.36
N ASP A 111 0.84 -9.54 10.81
CA ASP A 111 0.69 -8.61 9.69
C ASP A 111 0.84 -7.16 10.17
N PHE A 112 0.42 -6.84 11.40
CA PHE A 112 0.50 -5.47 11.94
C PHE A 112 1.93 -4.87 11.93
N PRO A 113 2.97 -5.57 12.41
CA PRO A 113 4.36 -5.11 12.23
C PRO A 113 4.75 -4.86 10.78
N HIS A 114 4.35 -5.74 9.85
CA HIS A 114 4.67 -5.60 8.44
C HIS A 114 3.92 -4.44 7.79
N TYR A 115 2.65 -4.23 8.17
CA TYR A 115 1.87 -3.06 7.77
C TYR A 115 2.53 -1.77 8.23
N PHE A 116 2.96 -1.73 9.49
CA PHE A 116 3.65 -0.58 10.06
C PHE A 116 4.96 -0.29 9.33
N ILE A 117 5.78 -1.32 9.07
CA ILE A 117 7.04 -1.19 8.32
C ILE A 117 6.77 -0.68 6.90
N GLY A 118 5.80 -1.27 6.18
CA GLY A 118 5.42 -0.85 4.83
C GLY A 118 4.95 0.59 4.78
N CYS A 119 4.15 1.01 5.76
CA CYS A 119 3.69 2.38 5.90
C CYS A 119 4.84 3.36 6.13
N VAL A 120 5.75 3.06 7.06
CA VAL A 120 6.89 3.92 7.38
C VAL A 120 7.84 4.04 6.18
N LEU A 121 8.20 2.92 5.56
CA LEU A 121 9.09 2.91 4.39
C LEU A 121 8.49 3.71 3.23
N THR A 122 7.22 3.47 2.92
CA THR A 122 6.54 4.18 1.82
C THR A 122 6.41 5.67 2.12
N TRP A 123 6.08 6.02 3.37
CA TRP A 123 6.03 7.42 3.79
C TRP A 123 7.38 8.13 3.59
N LEU A 124 8.49 7.50 3.99
CA LEU A 124 9.83 8.06 3.80
C LEU A 124 10.15 8.28 2.31
N VAL A 125 9.85 7.29 1.46
CA VAL A 125 10.05 7.38 0.00
C VAL A 125 9.21 8.52 -0.59
N VAL A 126 7.91 8.57 -0.29
CA VAL A 126 7.01 9.61 -0.80
C VAL A 126 7.42 10.99 -0.30
N ARG A 127 7.84 11.11 0.97
CA ARG A 127 8.35 12.37 1.54
C ARG A 127 9.61 12.84 0.81
N TYR A 128 10.55 11.93 0.54
CA TYR A 128 11.75 12.22 -0.21
C TYR A 128 11.44 12.65 -1.66
N LEU A 129 10.57 11.92 -2.36
CA LEU A 129 10.17 12.28 -3.73
C LEU A 129 9.46 13.64 -3.77
N LYS A 130 8.59 13.91 -2.80
CA LYS A 130 7.89 15.20 -2.71
C LYS A 130 8.87 16.34 -2.47
N SER A 131 9.86 16.19 -1.58
CA SER A 131 10.85 17.26 -1.32
C SER A 131 11.77 17.52 -2.50
N LYS A 132 12.09 16.50 -3.30
CA LYS A 132 12.93 16.62 -4.50
C LYS A 132 12.18 17.20 -5.71
N LEU A 133 10.96 16.72 -5.97
CA LEU A 133 10.20 17.06 -7.18
C LEU A 133 9.31 18.30 -6.99
N VAL A 134 8.86 18.55 -5.76
CA VAL A 134 8.02 19.70 -5.38
C VAL A 134 8.61 20.36 -4.12
N PRO A 135 9.82 20.92 -4.20
CA PRO A 135 10.41 21.64 -3.08
C PRO A 135 9.51 22.83 -2.71
N ALA A 136 9.22 22.97 -1.42
CA ALA A 136 8.64 24.21 -0.92
C ALA A 136 9.63 25.34 -1.23
N PHE A 137 9.16 26.43 -1.82
CA PHE A 137 9.96 27.64 -1.94
C PHE A 137 10.39 28.04 -0.51
N LYS A 138 11.70 28.08 -0.29
CA LYS A 138 12.27 28.83 0.84
C LYS A 138 12.22 30.29 0.51
#